data_AF-A0A1N6LFK3-F1
#
_entry.id   AF-A0A1N6LFK3-F1
#
_cell.length_a   1.000
_cell.length_b   1.000
_cell.length_c   1.000
_cell.angle_alpha   90.00
_cell.angle_beta   90.00
_cell.angle_gamma   90.00
#
_symmetry.space_group_name_H-M   'P 1'
#
loop_
_entity.id
_entity.type
_entity.pdbx_description
1 polymer ?
#
loop_
_entity_poly.entity_id
_entity_poly.type
_entity_poly.pdbx_seq_one_letter_code
_entity_poly.pdbx_strand_id
1 'polypeptide(L)'
;MLAPSRPGWLAEVQQPPALIPKTAAQPAPLLFDALHQPIRTIEAWEQRRSELADRWKTFLGTIAAPRARPSLTVLEEDKSEGVVRQLVRYEAEPGLPIEGYLLRPEALGQGRPGAVVLHSTVEYTIRQPAGLEGTADKFIGLHLARRGYVTFSPRCFLWQYSRGNKLLQAVDWLHQRHPNVTGMGKMLFDAIRAVDILAGQDDVDPKRIGAIGHSLGAKEAFYLAAFDPRIKATVSSEGGIGLTYSNWEAPWYLGEAIRRPGFPLDNAEVLALIAPRAFLLIGGDSADGDASWPYIDAVTPVWSLTGAADAVGLFNHRHGHAFPAVAQERSCQWLDWFLG
;
A
#
# COMPACT_ATOMS: atom_id res chain seq x y z
N MET A 1 9.35 -3.52 -26.52
CA MET A 1 8.68 -4.59 -25.76
C MET A 1 7.25 -4.66 -26.23
N LEU A 2 6.71 -5.86 -26.44
CA LEU A 2 5.28 -6.04 -26.71
C LEU A 2 4.51 -5.64 -25.44
N ALA A 3 3.37 -4.95 -25.58
CA ALA A 3 2.51 -4.65 -24.44
C ALA A 3 2.12 -5.96 -23.73
N PRO A 4 2.11 -6.00 -22.39
CA PRO A 4 1.72 -7.21 -21.67
C PRO A 4 0.32 -7.63 -22.09
N SER A 5 0.12 -8.92 -22.37
CA SER A 5 -1.21 -9.47 -22.62
C SER A 5 -2.03 -9.43 -21.33
N ARG A 6 -3.31 -9.04 -21.41
CA ARG A 6 -4.24 -9.05 -20.27
C ARG A 6 -4.19 -10.42 -19.56
N PRO A 7 -3.80 -10.50 -18.28
CA PRO A 7 -3.76 -11.78 -17.58
C PRO A 7 -5.15 -12.43 -17.53
N GLY A 8 -5.25 -13.71 -17.90
CA GLY A 8 -6.53 -14.42 -18.02
C GLY A 8 -7.31 -14.52 -16.70
N TRP A 9 -6.62 -14.51 -15.56
CA TRP A 9 -7.23 -14.58 -14.23
C TRP A 9 -7.82 -13.25 -13.76
N LEU A 10 -7.60 -12.12 -14.44
CA LEU A 10 -8.13 -10.82 -13.99
C LEU A 10 -9.66 -10.83 -13.86
N ALA A 11 -10.36 -11.59 -14.71
CA ALA A 11 -11.81 -11.73 -14.59
C ALA A 11 -12.22 -12.48 -13.31
N GLU A 12 -11.37 -13.39 -12.80
CA GLU A 12 -11.66 -14.18 -11.60
C GLU A 12 -11.71 -13.32 -10.35
N VAL A 13 -10.85 -12.31 -10.23
CA VAL A 13 -10.77 -11.46 -9.03
C VAL A 13 -11.92 -10.47 -8.90
N GLN A 14 -12.78 -10.43 -9.91
CA GLN A 14 -14.02 -9.65 -9.92
C GLN A 14 -15.26 -10.52 -9.71
N GLN A 15 -15.10 -11.83 -9.52
CA GLN A 15 -16.22 -12.71 -9.22
C GLN A 15 -16.38 -12.89 -7.71
N PRO A 16 -17.61 -12.86 -7.19
CA PRO A 16 -17.85 -13.17 -5.78
C PRO A 16 -17.42 -14.61 -5.47
N PRO A 17 -16.89 -14.87 -4.27
CA PRO A 17 -16.66 -16.24 -3.83
C PRO A 17 -18.00 -16.99 -3.73
N ALA A 18 -17.95 -18.31 -3.88
CA ALA A 18 -19.15 -19.15 -3.83
C ALA A 18 -19.92 -19.02 -2.50
N LEU A 19 -19.19 -18.74 -1.41
CA LEU A 19 -19.76 -18.55 -0.08
C LEU A 19 -19.07 -17.36 0.59
N ILE A 20 -19.87 -16.37 1.00
CA ILE A 20 -19.42 -15.29 1.88
C ILE A 20 -19.85 -15.66 3.31
N PRO A 21 -18.92 -15.73 4.28
CA PRO A 21 -19.27 -16.01 5.67
C PRO A 21 -20.32 -15.02 6.20
N LYS A 22 -21.31 -15.51 6.94
CA LYS A 22 -22.36 -14.65 7.55
C LYS A 22 -21.80 -13.62 8.55
N THR A 23 -20.60 -13.86 9.07
CA THR A 23 -19.87 -12.98 9.97
C THR A 23 -19.06 -11.90 9.25
N ALA A 24 -19.02 -11.92 7.92
CA ALA A 24 -18.33 -10.92 7.13
C ALA A 24 -18.94 -9.53 7.36
N ALA A 25 -18.09 -8.55 7.67
CA ALA A 25 -18.51 -7.17 7.81
C ALA A 25 -19.16 -6.67 6.50
N GLN A 26 -20.21 -5.85 6.63
CA GLN A 26 -20.96 -5.29 5.51
C GLN A 26 -20.76 -3.77 5.52
N PRO A 27 -19.80 -3.23 4.76
CA PRO A 27 -19.61 -1.79 4.70
C PRO A 27 -20.80 -1.11 4.03
N ALA A 28 -21.04 0.15 4.39
CA ALA A 28 -22.10 0.94 3.78
C ALA A 28 -21.82 1.20 2.29
N PRO A 29 -22.85 1.29 1.43
CA PRO A 29 -22.68 1.71 0.04
C PRO A 29 -22.06 3.11 -0.07
N LEU A 30 -21.17 3.29 -1.05
CA LEU A 30 -20.32 4.49 -1.12
C LEU A 30 -20.81 5.58 -2.09
N LEU A 31 -21.75 5.25 -2.97
CA LEU A 31 -22.37 6.21 -3.90
C LEU A 31 -23.57 6.92 -3.26
N PHE A 32 -23.37 7.45 -2.06
CA PHE A 32 -24.31 8.30 -1.35
C PHE A 32 -23.57 9.50 -0.76
N ASP A 33 -24.19 10.68 -0.80
CA ASP A 33 -23.65 11.88 -0.18
C ASP A 33 -23.89 11.90 1.34
N ALA A 34 -23.43 12.97 2.01
CA ALA A 34 -23.61 13.13 3.46
C ALA A 34 -25.09 13.25 3.91
N LEU A 35 -26.01 13.54 2.97
CA LEU A 35 -27.46 13.61 3.20
C LEU A 35 -28.17 12.30 2.77
N HIS A 36 -27.42 11.24 2.51
CA HIS A 36 -27.90 9.95 2.03
C HIS A 36 -28.65 10.02 0.69
N GLN A 37 -28.31 11.00 -0.17
CA GLN A 37 -28.82 11.05 -1.54
C GLN A 37 -27.91 10.25 -2.48
N PRO A 38 -28.48 9.50 -3.46
CA PRO A 38 -27.68 8.72 -4.40
C PRO A 38 -26.78 9.58 -5.29
N ILE A 39 -25.50 9.20 -5.40
CA ILE A 39 -24.52 9.77 -6.32
C ILE A 39 -24.58 9.01 -7.65
N ARG A 40 -24.77 9.73 -8.76
CA ARG A 40 -24.88 9.14 -10.11
C ARG A 40 -23.94 9.75 -11.15
N THR A 41 -23.18 10.78 -10.79
CA THR A 41 -22.27 11.48 -11.69
C THR A 41 -20.86 11.53 -11.11
N ILE A 42 -19.87 11.63 -12.00
CA ILE A 42 -18.46 11.72 -11.62
C ILE A 42 -18.20 12.99 -10.79
N GLU A 43 -18.84 14.11 -11.13
CA GLU A 43 -18.66 15.38 -10.43
C GLU A 43 -19.13 15.30 -8.98
N ALA A 44 -20.30 14.70 -8.73
CA ALA A 44 -20.82 14.48 -7.39
C ALA A 44 -19.96 13.48 -6.61
N TRP A 45 -19.42 12.47 -7.29
CA TRP A 45 -18.44 11.55 -6.69
C TRP A 45 -17.16 12.26 -6.28
N GLU A 46 -16.57 13.12 -7.13
CA GLU A 46 -15.34 13.84 -6.78
C GLU A 46 -15.54 14.78 -5.58
N GLN A 47 -16.72 15.41 -5.46
CA GLN A 47 -17.06 16.19 -4.28
C GLN A 47 -17.09 15.32 -3.01
N ARG A 48 -17.76 14.17 -3.07
CA ARG A 48 -17.80 13.21 -1.95
C ARG A 48 -16.43 12.65 -1.62
N ARG A 49 -15.63 12.32 -2.64
CA ARG A 49 -14.27 11.82 -2.53
C ARG A 49 -13.36 12.82 -1.81
N SER A 50 -13.46 14.11 -2.14
CA SER A 50 -12.72 15.17 -1.44
C SER A 50 -13.11 15.24 0.04
N GLU A 51 -14.40 15.23 0.34
CA GLU A 51 -14.90 15.25 1.73
C GLU A 51 -14.38 14.06 2.54
N LEU A 52 -14.48 12.84 1.98
CA LEU A 52 -13.98 11.62 2.61
C LEU A 52 -12.47 11.69 2.85
N ALA A 53 -11.70 12.15 1.86
CA ALA A 53 -10.26 12.31 1.99
C ALA A 53 -9.89 13.30 3.10
N ASP A 54 -10.61 14.42 3.23
CA ASP A 54 -10.35 15.44 4.26
C ASP A 54 -10.71 14.96 5.66
N ARG A 55 -11.81 14.20 5.81
CA ARG A 55 -12.18 13.54 7.08
C ARG A 55 -11.10 12.55 7.52
N TRP A 56 -10.63 11.70 6.62
CA TRP A 56 -9.57 10.75 6.91
C TRP A 56 -8.23 11.41 7.21
N LYS A 57 -7.81 12.43 6.43
CA LYS A 57 -6.59 13.19 6.72
C LYS A 57 -6.64 13.87 8.09
N THR A 58 -7.81 14.39 8.46
CA THR A 58 -8.03 15.00 9.78
C THR A 58 -7.86 13.96 10.88
N PHE A 59 -8.43 12.76 10.71
CA PHE A 59 -8.29 11.67 11.68
C PHE A 59 -6.86 11.14 11.78
N LEU A 60 -6.18 10.95 10.64
CA LEU A 60 -4.81 10.45 10.59
C LEU A 60 -3.79 11.45 11.17
N GLY A 61 -4.11 12.74 11.08
CA GLY A 61 -3.18 13.84 11.30
C GLY A 61 -2.31 14.12 10.07
N THR A 62 -1.64 15.26 10.06
CA THR A 62 -0.76 15.68 8.95
C THR A 62 0.63 16.04 9.48
N ILE A 63 1.65 15.52 8.81
CA ILE A 63 3.05 15.94 8.99
C ILE A 63 3.40 16.81 7.78
N ALA A 64 3.97 18.00 8.04
CA ALA A 64 4.40 18.89 6.96
C ALA A 64 5.58 18.27 6.20
N ALA A 65 5.37 17.95 4.92
CA ALA A 65 6.41 17.41 4.06
C ALA A 65 7.36 18.51 3.56
N PRO A 66 8.69 18.27 3.53
CA PRO A 66 9.60 19.12 2.78
C PRO A 66 9.24 19.16 1.30
N ARG A 67 9.26 20.35 0.69
CA ARG A 67 8.98 20.52 -0.76
C ARG A 67 10.01 19.82 -1.66
N ALA A 68 11.25 19.71 -1.19
CA ALA A 68 12.33 19.10 -1.96
C ALA A 68 12.30 17.57 -1.86
N ARG A 69 12.70 16.87 -2.93
CA ARG A 69 12.99 15.43 -2.87
C ARG A 69 14.11 15.14 -1.87
N PRO A 70 14.09 14.01 -1.15
CA PRO A 70 15.23 13.65 -0.30
C PRO A 70 16.48 13.44 -1.15
N SER A 71 17.60 13.98 -0.71
CA SER A 71 18.91 13.57 -1.23
C SER A 71 19.26 12.20 -0.65
N LEU A 72 19.80 11.30 -1.49
CA LEU A 72 20.21 9.98 -1.09
C LEU A 72 21.73 9.93 -0.90
N THR A 73 22.17 9.37 0.22
CA THR A 73 23.56 8.97 0.43
C THR A 73 23.63 7.45 0.38
N VAL A 74 24.36 6.89 -0.58
CA VAL A 74 24.61 5.44 -0.65
C VAL A 74 25.54 5.05 0.49
N LEU A 75 25.10 4.10 1.32
CA LEU A 75 25.88 3.55 2.43
C LEU A 75 26.57 2.26 2.03
N GLU A 76 25.85 1.40 1.32
CA GLU A 76 26.32 0.10 0.82
C GLU A 76 25.75 -0.13 -0.58
N GLU A 77 26.52 -0.81 -1.42
CA GLU A 77 26.08 -1.26 -2.73
C GLU A 77 26.55 -2.70 -2.96
N ASP A 78 25.66 -3.53 -3.48
CA ASP A 78 25.99 -4.83 -4.02
C ASP A 78 25.30 -5.08 -5.37
N LYS A 79 25.83 -6.06 -6.10
CA LYS A 79 25.26 -6.54 -7.35
C LYS A 79 24.98 -8.02 -7.21
N SER A 80 23.71 -8.40 -7.33
CA SER A 80 23.29 -9.79 -7.23
C SER A 80 22.17 -10.06 -8.21
N GLU A 81 22.28 -11.18 -8.94
CA GLU A 81 21.21 -11.73 -9.77
C GLU A 81 20.62 -10.69 -10.77
N GLY A 82 21.50 -9.92 -11.42
CA GLY A 82 21.15 -8.90 -12.42
C GLY A 82 20.56 -7.60 -11.85
N VAL A 83 20.67 -7.39 -10.54
CA VAL A 83 20.13 -6.24 -9.81
C VAL A 83 21.25 -5.52 -9.05
N VAL A 84 21.28 -4.20 -9.14
CA VAL A 84 22.06 -3.34 -8.25
C VAL A 84 21.19 -3.02 -7.04
N ARG A 85 21.68 -3.31 -5.84
CA ARG A 85 21.01 -3.04 -4.57
C ARG A 85 21.83 -2.02 -3.79
N GLN A 86 21.20 -0.93 -3.41
CA GLN A 86 21.83 0.13 -2.64
C GLN A 86 21.09 0.32 -1.31
N LEU A 87 21.80 0.18 -0.19
CA LEU A 87 21.32 0.73 1.08
C LEU A 87 21.57 2.24 1.02
N VAL A 88 20.52 3.03 1.15
CA VAL A 88 20.62 4.49 1.12
C VAL A 88 20.11 5.10 2.41
N ARG A 89 20.77 6.18 2.82
CA ARG A 89 20.29 7.08 3.87
C ARG A 89 19.68 8.32 3.25
N TYR A 90 18.56 8.76 3.82
CA TYR A 90 17.85 9.97 3.41
C TYR A 90 17.11 10.60 4.58
N GLU A 91 16.68 11.85 4.44
CA GLU A 91 15.82 12.50 5.43
C GLU A 91 14.36 12.43 4.98
N ALA A 92 13.54 11.72 5.75
CA ALA A 92 12.09 11.75 5.57
C ALA A 92 11.49 13.05 6.13
N GLU A 93 11.98 13.45 7.31
CA GLU A 93 11.70 14.72 7.97
C GLU A 93 13.01 15.47 8.25
N PRO A 94 13.00 16.82 8.34
CA PRO A 94 14.20 17.59 8.66
C PRO A 94 14.88 17.11 9.94
N GLY A 95 16.16 16.74 9.82
CA GLY A 95 17.00 16.27 10.92
C GLY A 95 16.74 14.83 11.37
N LEU A 96 15.94 14.06 10.62
CA LEU A 96 15.61 12.68 10.93
C LEU A 96 16.05 11.77 9.79
N PRO A 97 17.32 11.32 9.81
CA PRO A 97 17.80 10.36 8.83
C PRO A 97 17.13 9.01 9.06
N ILE A 98 16.72 8.40 7.96
CA ILE A 98 16.20 7.04 7.89
C ILE A 98 16.89 6.31 6.73
N GLU A 99 16.72 5.00 6.70
CA GLU A 99 17.32 4.14 5.70
C GLU A 99 16.25 3.46 4.86
N GLY A 100 16.60 3.15 3.63
CA GLY A 100 15.80 2.32 2.74
C GLY A 100 16.69 1.61 1.74
N TYR A 101 16.16 0.57 1.12
CA TYR A 101 16.83 -0.10 0.02
C TYR A 101 16.28 0.40 -1.32
N LEU A 102 17.17 0.82 -2.21
CA LEU A 102 16.89 1.15 -3.61
C LEU A 102 17.44 0.03 -4.48
N LEU A 103 16.57 -0.69 -5.20
CA LEU A 103 16.96 -1.77 -6.09
C LEU A 103 16.59 -1.40 -7.52
N ARG A 104 17.49 -1.70 -8.46
CA ARG A 104 17.27 -1.46 -9.89
C ARG A 104 17.93 -2.55 -10.73
N PRO A 105 17.42 -2.83 -11.95
CA PRO A 105 18.10 -3.71 -12.88
C PRO A 105 19.50 -3.17 -13.20
N GLU A 106 20.49 -4.06 -13.31
CA GLU A 106 21.86 -3.69 -13.68
C GLU A 106 21.98 -3.24 -15.14
N ALA A 107 21.19 -3.85 -16.04
CA ALA A 107 21.08 -3.38 -17.41
C ALA A 107 20.72 -1.89 -17.40
N LEU A 108 21.21 -1.10 -18.35
CA LEU A 108 20.79 0.31 -18.46
C LEU A 108 19.37 0.39 -19.02
N GLY A 109 18.64 1.44 -18.66
CA GLY A 109 17.27 1.67 -19.14
C GLY A 109 16.74 3.04 -18.71
N GLN A 110 15.62 3.45 -19.30
CA GLN A 110 14.89 4.66 -18.97
C GLN A 110 13.39 4.38 -18.97
N GLY A 111 12.62 5.21 -18.27
CA GLY A 111 11.16 5.12 -18.24
C GLY A 111 10.64 3.82 -17.62
N ARG A 112 11.38 3.23 -16.68
CA ARG A 112 11.01 2.01 -15.97
C ARG A 112 9.80 2.24 -15.07
N PRO A 113 8.97 1.22 -14.84
CA PRO A 113 8.02 1.29 -13.76
C PRO A 113 8.75 1.33 -12.41
N GLY A 114 8.19 2.09 -11.47
CA GLY A 114 8.65 2.17 -10.10
C GLY A 114 7.72 1.39 -9.16
N ALA A 115 8.24 0.86 -8.05
CA ALA A 115 7.39 0.26 -7.01
C ALA A 115 7.88 0.62 -5.60
N VAL A 116 7.00 1.20 -4.78
CA VAL A 116 7.23 1.28 -3.33
C VAL A 116 6.89 -0.08 -2.74
N VAL A 117 7.85 -0.70 -2.06
CA VAL A 117 7.72 -2.05 -1.48
C VAL A 117 7.80 -1.95 0.04
N LEU A 118 6.68 -2.22 0.71
CA LEU A 118 6.53 -2.01 2.14
C LEU A 118 6.63 -3.35 2.87
N HIS A 119 7.48 -3.41 3.89
CA HIS A 119 7.91 -4.66 4.51
C HIS A 119 6.93 -5.15 5.59
N SER A 120 6.97 -6.44 5.89
CA SER A 120 6.17 -7.03 6.99
C SER A 120 6.78 -6.73 8.37
N THR A 121 6.06 -7.10 9.43
CA THR A 121 6.53 -6.99 10.83
C THR A 121 7.58 -8.03 11.17
N VAL A 122 8.81 -7.86 10.67
CA VAL A 122 9.95 -8.76 10.88
C VAL A 122 11.17 -7.99 11.37
N GLU A 123 12.03 -8.63 12.17
CA GLU A 123 13.20 -7.99 12.80
C GLU A 123 14.20 -7.44 11.77
N TYR A 124 14.30 -8.08 10.61
CA TYR A 124 15.20 -7.69 9.52
C TYR A 124 14.60 -6.65 8.55
N THR A 125 13.34 -6.24 8.75
CA THR A 125 12.73 -5.05 8.12
C THR A 125 12.94 -4.94 6.60
N ILE A 126 13.62 -3.88 6.15
CA ILE A 126 13.93 -3.54 4.75
C ILE A 126 14.88 -4.53 4.07
N ARG A 127 15.59 -5.37 4.85
CA ARG A 127 16.41 -6.45 4.30
C ARG A 127 15.57 -7.55 3.67
N GLN A 128 14.32 -7.72 4.12
CA GLN A 128 13.37 -8.69 3.56
C GLN A 128 13.05 -8.39 2.08
N PRO A 129 12.42 -7.24 1.73
CA PRO A 129 12.10 -6.96 0.34
C PRO A 129 13.35 -6.83 -0.55
N ALA A 130 14.51 -6.46 0.03
CA ALA A 130 15.79 -6.41 -0.68
C ALA A 130 16.41 -7.80 -0.98
N GLY A 131 15.82 -8.87 -0.43
CA GLY A 131 16.30 -10.25 -0.60
C GLY A 131 17.64 -10.52 0.06
N LEU A 132 17.84 -9.96 1.24
CA LEU A 132 19.04 -10.16 2.05
C LEU A 132 18.78 -11.05 3.26
N GLU A 133 17.53 -11.17 3.71
CA GLU A 133 17.19 -11.93 4.91
C GLU A 133 15.73 -12.37 4.92
N GLY A 134 15.46 -13.55 5.48
CA GLY A 134 14.12 -14.15 5.51
C GLY A 134 13.87 -15.13 4.35
N THR A 135 12.60 -15.43 4.12
CA THR A 135 12.15 -16.37 3.09
C THR A 135 12.01 -15.69 1.74
N ALA A 136 12.43 -16.39 0.67
CA ALA A 136 12.46 -15.83 -0.68
C ALA A 136 11.09 -15.42 -1.23
N ASP A 137 10.00 -15.95 -0.66
CA ASP A 137 8.63 -15.58 -1.03
C ASP A 137 8.33 -14.08 -0.82
N LYS A 138 8.99 -13.44 0.14
CA LYS A 138 8.77 -12.01 0.48
C LYS A 138 9.89 -11.10 0.02
N PHE A 139 10.77 -11.57 -0.87
CA PHE A 139 11.81 -10.74 -1.50
C PHE A 139 11.24 -9.87 -2.62
N ILE A 140 10.11 -9.21 -2.35
CA ILE A 140 9.24 -8.56 -3.34
C ILE A 140 10.01 -7.51 -4.15
N GLY A 141 10.84 -6.69 -3.48
CA GLY A 141 11.65 -5.67 -4.14
C GLY A 141 12.67 -6.27 -5.10
N LEU A 142 13.36 -7.32 -4.69
CA LEU A 142 14.31 -8.05 -5.53
C LEU A 142 13.62 -8.72 -6.73
N HIS A 143 12.46 -9.35 -6.53
CA HIS A 143 11.70 -9.99 -7.60
C HIS A 143 11.22 -8.98 -8.64
N LEU A 144 10.66 -7.85 -8.20
CA LEU A 144 10.25 -6.77 -9.11
C LEU A 144 11.44 -6.13 -9.83
N ALA A 145 12.57 -5.94 -9.14
CA ALA A 145 13.78 -5.42 -9.77
C ALA A 145 14.28 -6.34 -10.90
N ARG A 146 14.22 -7.66 -10.73
CA ARG A 146 14.52 -8.62 -11.81
C ARG A 146 13.56 -8.53 -12.99
N ARG A 147 12.35 -8.03 -12.78
CA ARG A 147 11.33 -7.82 -13.82
C ARG A 147 11.47 -6.47 -14.52
N GLY A 148 12.43 -5.63 -14.15
CA GLY A 148 12.67 -4.34 -14.79
C GLY A 148 12.23 -3.12 -13.99
N TYR A 149 11.70 -3.30 -12.78
CA TYR A 149 11.26 -2.21 -11.92
C TYR A 149 12.43 -1.56 -11.19
N VAL A 150 12.32 -0.26 -10.91
CA VAL A 150 13.08 0.35 -9.82
C VAL A 150 12.23 0.27 -8.56
N THR A 151 12.75 -0.33 -7.50
CA THR A 151 11.99 -0.49 -6.26
C THR A 151 12.63 0.26 -5.12
N PHE A 152 11.79 0.79 -4.23
CA PHE A 152 12.24 1.44 -3.01
C PHE A 152 11.51 0.87 -1.80
N SER A 153 12.28 0.37 -0.83
CA SER A 153 11.78 -0.20 0.41
C SER A 153 12.17 0.68 1.59
N PRO A 154 11.31 1.61 2.04
CA PRO A 154 11.60 2.46 3.20
C PRO A 154 11.52 1.67 4.50
N ARG A 155 12.35 2.02 5.48
CA ARG A 155 12.21 1.48 6.84
C ARG A 155 10.98 2.07 7.49
N CYS A 156 10.14 1.22 8.08
CA CYS A 156 9.01 1.69 8.87
C CYS A 156 9.47 2.33 10.18
N PHE A 157 8.84 3.45 10.59
CA PHE A 157 9.20 4.21 11.79
C PHE A 157 9.25 3.35 13.07
N LEU A 158 8.46 2.27 13.10
CA LEU A 158 8.41 1.28 14.17
C LEU A 158 9.78 0.67 14.50
N TRP A 159 10.69 0.53 13.52
CA TRP A 159 12.05 0.01 13.72
C TRP A 159 13.13 1.09 13.67
N GLN A 160 12.77 2.34 13.37
CA GLN A 160 13.70 3.45 13.40
C GLN A 160 13.93 3.94 14.84
N TYR A 161 12.85 3.96 15.64
CA TYR A 161 12.84 4.59 16.96
C TYR A 161 12.57 3.62 18.11
N SER A 162 12.52 2.31 17.83
CA SER A 162 12.45 1.29 18.88
C SER A 162 13.84 0.70 19.16
N ARG A 163 14.16 0.51 20.45
CA ARG A 163 15.27 -0.35 20.86
C ARG A 163 14.70 -1.68 21.36
N GLY A 164 14.91 -2.76 20.60
CA GLY A 164 14.56 -4.14 20.99
C GLY A 164 13.06 -4.46 21.01
N ASN A 165 12.40 -4.47 19.85
CA ASN A 165 10.98 -4.86 19.64
C ASN A 165 9.93 -4.12 20.49
N LYS A 166 10.27 -2.95 21.03
CA LYS A 166 9.32 -2.11 21.78
C LYS A 166 8.61 -1.13 20.85
N LEU A 167 7.65 -1.63 20.07
CA LEU A 167 6.87 -0.83 19.11
C LEU A 167 6.22 0.40 19.76
N LEU A 168 5.80 0.29 21.01
CA LEU A 168 5.25 1.42 21.77
C LEU A 168 6.23 2.58 21.96
N GLN A 169 7.54 2.33 22.04
CA GLN A 169 8.53 3.42 22.11
C GLN A 169 8.53 4.27 20.84
N ALA A 170 8.33 3.65 19.68
CA ALA A 170 8.23 4.39 18.42
C ALA A 170 6.95 5.23 18.37
N VAL A 171 5.85 4.73 18.96
CA VAL A 171 4.60 5.50 19.10
C VAL A 171 4.77 6.66 20.07
N ASP A 172 5.38 6.45 21.24
CA ASP A 172 5.66 7.51 22.21
C ASP A 172 6.54 8.60 21.59
N TRP A 173 7.57 8.19 20.85
CA TRP A 173 8.44 9.10 20.12
C TRP A 173 7.66 9.92 19.07
N LEU A 174 6.77 9.26 18.32
CA LEU A 174 5.90 9.93 17.35
C LEU A 174 5.04 10.99 18.04
N HIS A 175 4.34 10.65 19.12
CA HIS A 175 3.45 11.58 19.81
C HIS A 175 4.18 12.73 20.49
N GLN A 176 5.44 12.54 20.91
CA GLN A 176 6.27 13.65 21.42
C GLN A 176 6.55 14.71 20.35
N ARG A 177 6.69 14.30 19.08
CA ARG A 177 7.00 15.20 17.97
C ARG A 177 5.75 15.70 17.25
N HIS A 178 4.75 14.83 17.11
CA HIS A 178 3.53 15.01 16.33
C HIS A 178 2.31 14.49 17.14
N PRO A 179 1.87 15.18 18.20
CA PRO A 179 0.89 14.67 19.16
C PRO A 179 -0.50 14.37 18.57
N ASN A 180 -0.81 14.95 17.40
CA ASN A 180 -2.10 14.75 16.71
C ASN A 180 -1.97 13.84 15.48
N VAL A 181 -0.87 13.09 15.35
CA VAL A 181 -0.63 12.19 14.22
C VAL A 181 -0.67 10.75 14.70
N THR A 182 -1.53 9.97 14.05
CA THR A 182 -1.63 8.52 14.26
C THR A 182 -0.40 7.79 13.71
N GLY A 183 -0.12 6.58 14.19
CA GLY A 183 0.97 5.76 13.65
C GLY A 183 0.78 5.45 12.15
N MET A 184 -0.45 5.22 11.70
CA MET A 184 -0.76 5.06 10.27
C MET A 184 -0.51 6.35 9.49
N GLY A 185 -0.79 7.52 10.08
CA GLY A 185 -0.47 8.82 9.50
C GLY A 185 1.04 9.02 9.29
N LYS A 186 1.87 8.58 10.25
CA LYS A 186 3.34 8.60 10.11
C LYS A 186 3.83 7.65 9.02
N MET A 187 3.33 6.41 8.98
CA MET A 187 3.65 5.46 7.92
C MET A 187 3.25 5.98 6.54
N LEU A 188 2.05 6.58 6.42
CA LEU A 188 1.61 7.20 5.17
C LEU A 188 2.56 8.32 4.73
N PHE A 189 2.99 9.17 5.65
CA PHE A 189 3.99 10.21 5.37
C PHE A 189 5.29 9.61 4.83
N ASP A 190 5.84 8.59 5.50
CA ASP A 190 7.08 7.94 5.07
C ASP A 190 6.95 7.26 3.70
N ALA A 191 5.80 6.63 3.45
CA ALA A 191 5.48 6.00 2.19
C ALA A 191 5.36 7.03 1.04
N ILE A 192 4.81 8.22 1.30
CA ILE A 192 4.80 9.34 0.33
C ILE A 192 6.24 9.80 0.03
N ARG A 193 7.11 9.87 1.04
CA ARG A 193 8.53 10.18 0.83
C ARG A 193 9.26 9.14 -0.02
N ALA A 194 8.90 7.86 0.12
CA ALA A 194 9.38 6.81 -0.77
C ALA A 194 8.94 7.03 -2.23
N VAL A 195 7.72 7.50 -2.46
CA VAL A 195 7.26 7.88 -3.82
C VAL A 195 8.07 9.07 -4.36
N ASP A 196 8.37 10.07 -3.54
CA ASP A 196 9.20 11.22 -3.95
C ASP A 196 10.61 10.79 -4.40
N ILE A 197 11.19 9.79 -3.73
CA ILE A 197 12.48 9.21 -4.10
C ILE A 197 12.40 8.50 -5.45
N LEU A 198 11.41 7.62 -5.64
CA LEU A 198 11.23 6.86 -6.87
C LEU A 198 10.94 7.78 -8.07
N ALA A 199 10.00 8.70 -7.92
CA ALA A 199 9.63 9.66 -8.96
C ALA A 199 10.80 10.59 -9.36
N GLY A 200 11.81 10.70 -8.49
CA GLY A 200 13.01 11.50 -8.73
C GLY A 200 14.20 10.72 -9.32
N GLN A 201 14.09 9.41 -9.55
CA GLN A 201 15.15 8.62 -10.19
C GLN A 201 15.15 8.84 -11.71
N ASP A 202 16.33 8.99 -12.31
CA ASP A 202 16.47 9.29 -13.73
C ASP A 202 15.99 8.15 -14.67
N ASP A 203 15.96 6.92 -14.16
CA ASP A 203 15.55 5.73 -14.92
C ASP A 203 14.08 5.33 -14.70
N VAL A 204 13.32 6.06 -13.87
CA VAL A 204 11.90 5.80 -13.56
C VAL A 204 10.96 6.73 -14.33
N ASP A 205 9.87 6.18 -14.86
CA ASP A 205 8.73 6.98 -15.32
C ASP A 205 7.83 7.32 -14.13
N PRO A 206 7.69 8.60 -13.73
CA PRO A 206 6.86 8.99 -12.59
C PRO A 206 5.36 8.74 -12.81
N LYS A 207 4.93 8.42 -14.04
CA LYS A 207 3.55 8.02 -14.35
C LYS A 207 3.30 6.52 -14.18
N ARG A 208 4.34 5.73 -13.92
CA ARG A 208 4.29 4.26 -13.82
C ARG A 208 4.76 3.77 -12.45
N ILE A 209 4.25 4.38 -11.37
CA ILE A 209 4.60 4.00 -10.00
C ILE A 209 3.48 3.14 -9.39
N GLY A 210 3.84 1.98 -8.84
CA GLY A 210 2.96 1.13 -8.04
C GLY A 210 3.37 1.06 -6.57
N ALA A 211 2.54 0.38 -5.78
CA ALA A 211 2.81 0.07 -4.38
C ALA A 211 2.43 -1.37 -4.05
N ILE A 212 3.23 -2.03 -3.24
CA ILE A 212 2.95 -3.41 -2.79
C ILE A 212 3.46 -3.64 -1.39
N GLY A 213 2.73 -4.45 -0.61
CA GLY A 213 3.22 -4.94 0.66
C GLY A 213 2.38 -6.10 1.19
N HIS A 214 2.94 -6.78 2.20
CA HIS A 214 2.32 -7.90 2.88
C HIS A 214 2.23 -7.64 4.39
N SER A 215 1.10 -7.97 5.01
CA SER A 215 0.84 -7.73 6.44
C SER A 215 0.90 -6.24 6.81
N LEU A 216 1.84 -5.79 7.65
CA LEU A 216 2.08 -4.37 7.92
C LEU A 216 2.19 -3.56 6.61
N GLY A 217 3.07 -3.98 5.70
CA GLY A 217 3.26 -3.29 4.44
C GLY A 217 2.00 -3.26 3.55
N ALA A 218 1.07 -4.20 3.73
CA ALA A 218 -0.21 -4.18 2.99
C ALA A 218 -1.13 -3.05 3.46
N LYS A 219 -1.14 -2.76 4.77
CA LYS A 219 -1.84 -1.60 5.35
C LYS A 219 -1.22 -0.30 4.86
N GLU A 220 0.11 -0.23 4.83
CA GLU A 220 0.84 0.95 4.32
C GLU A 220 0.59 1.16 2.81
N ALA A 221 0.63 0.10 2.00
CA ALA A 221 0.38 0.19 0.56
C ALA A 221 -1.08 0.61 0.26
N PHE A 222 -2.03 0.13 1.07
CA PHE A 222 -3.44 0.49 0.98
C PHE A 222 -3.68 1.98 1.24
N TYR A 223 -3.15 2.52 2.34
CA TYR A 223 -3.27 3.96 2.64
C TYR A 223 -2.47 4.82 1.66
N LEU A 224 -1.26 4.39 1.27
CA LEU A 224 -0.47 5.11 0.26
C LEU A 224 -1.25 5.25 -1.05
N ALA A 225 -1.90 4.17 -1.50
CA ALA A 225 -2.72 4.20 -2.70
C ALA A 225 -3.87 5.21 -2.57
N ALA A 226 -4.56 5.23 -1.43
CA ALA A 226 -5.70 6.14 -1.22
C ALA A 226 -5.29 7.63 -1.26
N PHE A 227 -4.14 7.97 -0.67
CA PHE A 227 -3.77 9.37 -0.42
C PHE A 227 -2.67 9.93 -1.34
N ASP A 228 -1.99 9.11 -2.13
CA ASP A 228 -1.03 9.58 -3.14
C ASP A 228 -1.49 9.22 -4.56
N PRO A 229 -1.98 10.19 -5.36
CA PRO A 229 -2.49 9.94 -6.70
C PRO A 229 -1.42 9.51 -7.72
N ARG A 230 -0.13 9.55 -7.36
CA ARG A 230 0.96 9.06 -8.21
C ARG A 230 1.00 7.54 -8.29
N ILE A 231 0.51 6.84 -7.27
CA ILE A 231 0.37 5.39 -7.29
C ILE A 231 -0.73 4.98 -8.26
N LYS A 232 -0.39 4.24 -9.31
CA LYS A 232 -1.31 3.80 -10.38
C LYS A 232 -1.81 2.37 -10.23
N ALA A 233 -1.03 1.52 -9.57
CA ALA A 233 -1.39 0.14 -9.30
C ALA A 233 -0.91 -0.29 -7.91
N THR A 234 -1.78 -0.96 -7.17
CA THR A 234 -1.53 -1.39 -5.80
C THR A 234 -1.86 -2.85 -5.60
N VAL A 235 -1.02 -3.54 -4.83
CA VAL A 235 -1.31 -4.86 -4.29
C VAL A 235 -1.22 -4.79 -2.75
N SER A 236 -2.32 -5.08 -2.08
CA SER A 236 -2.39 -5.19 -0.61
C SER A 236 -2.61 -6.66 -0.25
N SER A 237 -1.63 -7.30 0.39
CA SER A 237 -1.70 -8.73 0.75
C SER A 237 -1.82 -8.94 2.26
N GLU A 238 -2.91 -9.54 2.72
CA GLU A 238 -3.11 -9.92 4.13
C GLU A 238 -2.97 -8.73 5.12
N GLY A 239 -3.50 -7.56 4.73
CA GLY A 239 -3.49 -6.36 5.57
C GLY A 239 -4.69 -6.27 6.52
N GLY A 240 -5.77 -6.99 6.23
CA GLY A 240 -7.10 -6.80 6.80
C GLY A 240 -7.77 -5.57 6.19
N ILE A 241 -8.66 -5.74 5.23
CA ILE A 241 -9.29 -4.62 4.52
C ILE A 241 -10.21 -3.79 5.41
N GLY A 242 -10.95 -4.41 6.33
CA GLY A 242 -11.91 -3.74 7.22
C GLY A 242 -11.32 -3.30 8.56
N LEU A 243 -11.91 -2.29 9.21
CA LEU A 243 -11.43 -1.81 10.53
C LEU A 243 -11.51 -2.86 11.63
N THR A 244 -12.42 -3.83 11.51
CA THR A 244 -12.55 -4.95 12.44
C THR A 244 -11.62 -6.13 12.12
N TYR A 245 -10.91 -6.06 10.99
CA TYR A 245 -10.01 -7.12 10.53
C TYR A 245 -8.62 -6.90 11.11
N SER A 246 -7.92 -7.98 11.45
CA SER A 246 -6.59 -7.89 12.06
C SER A 246 -6.59 -6.97 13.29
N ASN A 247 -5.64 -6.05 13.41
CA ASN A 247 -5.36 -5.24 14.61
C ASN A 247 -5.29 -3.72 14.35
N TRP A 248 -6.20 -3.15 13.55
CA TRP A 248 -6.18 -1.72 13.20
C TRP A 248 -6.23 -0.77 14.42
N GLU A 249 -6.76 -1.21 15.55
CA GLU A 249 -6.83 -0.46 16.81
C GLU A 249 -5.48 -0.30 17.51
N ALA A 250 -4.46 -1.03 17.07
CA ALA A 250 -3.13 -0.92 17.67
C ALA A 250 -2.63 0.53 17.58
N PRO A 251 -1.89 1.00 18.60
CA PRO A 251 -1.51 2.42 18.71
C PRO A 251 -0.53 2.89 17.62
N TRP A 252 0.16 1.97 16.94
CA TRP A 252 0.99 2.27 15.77
C TRP A 252 0.21 2.30 14.44
N TYR A 253 -1.11 2.08 14.47
CA TYR A 253 -2.01 2.23 13.31
C TYR A 253 -3.02 3.36 13.57
N LEU A 254 -4.30 3.03 13.80
CA LEU A 254 -5.40 3.99 13.93
C LEU A 254 -5.79 4.24 15.41
N GLY A 255 -5.30 3.41 16.33
CA GLY A 255 -5.58 3.53 17.76
C GLY A 255 -6.98 3.09 18.17
N GLU A 256 -7.22 3.02 19.48
CA GLU A 256 -8.48 2.51 20.06
C GLU A 256 -9.73 3.32 19.69
N ALA A 257 -9.56 4.53 19.15
CA ALA A 257 -10.66 5.39 18.72
C ALA A 257 -11.59 4.69 17.71
N ILE A 258 -11.03 3.83 16.84
CA ILE A 258 -11.81 3.11 15.82
C ILE A 258 -12.78 2.06 16.41
N ARG A 259 -12.58 1.67 17.68
CA ARG A 259 -13.44 0.69 18.39
C ARG A 259 -14.56 1.37 19.17
N ARG A 260 -14.58 2.70 19.23
CA ARG A 260 -15.61 3.45 19.96
C ARG A 260 -16.95 3.34 19.25
N PRO A 261 -18.07 3.13 19.97
CA PRO A 261 -19.39 3.17 19.38
C PRO A 261 -19.64 4.47 18.60
N GLY A 262 -20.14 4.37 17.37
CA GLY A 262 -20.41 5.53 16.52
C GLY A 262 -19.18 6.15 15.86
N PHE A 263 -18.03 5.46 15.82
CA PHE A 263 -16.89 5.90 15.02
C PHE A 263 -17.31 6.11 13.55
N PRO A 264 -17.07 7.28 12.94
CA PRO A 264 -17.78 7.69 11.74
C PRO A 264 -17.05 7.37 10.42
N LEU A 265 -15.87 6.73 10.48
CA LEU A 265 -15.05 6.41 9.31
C LEU A 265 -14.98 4.90 9.10
N ASP A 266 -14.83 4.47 7.85
CA ASP A 266 -14.67 3.06 7.50
C ASP A 266 -13.63 2.87 6.39
N ASN A 267 -12.85 1.78 6.43
CA ASN A 267 -11.86 1.50 5.39
C ASN A 267 -12.48 1.29 4.00
N ALA A 268 -13.77 1.01 3.89
CA ALA A 268 -14.47 1.05 2.60
C ALA A 268 -14.36 2.44 1.93
N GLU A 269 -14.40 3.52 2.72
CA GLU A 269 -14.18 4.88 2.22
C GLU A 269 -12.74 5.03 1.71
N VAL A 270 -11.73 4.53 2.46
CA VAL A 270 -10.32 4.56 2.06
C VAL A 270 -10.11 3.83 0.73
N LEU A 271 -10.71 2.65 0.58
CA LEU A 271 -10.68 1.89 -0.67
C LEU A 271 -11.31 2.71 -1.80
N ALA A 272 -12.47 3.34 -1.59
CA ALA A 272 -13.12 4.21 -2.56
C ALA A 272 -12.21 5.33 -3.11
N LEU A 273 -11.36 5.93 -2.25
CA LEU A 273 -10.45 7.03 -2.64
C LEU A 273 -9.42 6.61 -3.71
N ILE A 274 -9.18 5.30 -3.86
CA ILE A 274 -8.24 4.75 -4.84
C ILE A 274 -8.80 4.84 -6.26
N ALA A 275 -10.10 4.70 -6.45
CA ALA A 275 -10.76 4.77 -7.76
C ALA A 275 -10.32 6.04 -8.54
N PRO A 276 -10.10 5.93 -9.87
CA PRO A 276 -10.22 4.74 -10.74
C PRO A 276 -8.97 3.84 -10.78
N ARG A 277 -7.99 4.02 -9.89
CA ARG A 277 -6.67 3.39 -9.99
C ARG A 277 -6.72 1.92 -9.58
N ALA A 278 -5.76 1.15 -10.05
CA ALA A 278 -5.79 -0.30 -9.90
C ALA A 278 -5.49 -0.75 -8.46
N PHE A 279 -6.39 -1.51 -7.85
CA PHE A 279 -6.21 -2.12 -6.54
C PHE A 279 -6.54 -3.62 -6.53
N LEU A 280 -5.57 -4.44 -6.11
CA LEU A 280 -5.76 -5.86 -5.86
C LEU A 280 -5.60 -6.16 -4.37
N LEU A 281 -6.65 -6.72 -3.77
CA LEU A 281 -6.58 -7.35 -2.46
C LEU A 281 -6.15 -8.81 -2.63
N ILE A 282 -5.14 -9.24 -1.87
CA ILE A 282 -4.75 -10.64 -1.79
C ILE A 282 -5.11 -11.16 -0.40
N GLY A 283 -6.01 -12.15 -0.40
CA GLY A 283 -6.44 -12.89 0.78
C GLY A 283 -5.85 -14.29 0.84
N GLY A 284 -5.80 -14.84 2.04
CA GLY A 284 -5.28 -16.15 2.39
C GLY A 284 -6.11 -16.85 3.47
N ASP A 285 -7.24 -16.27 3.88
CA ASP A 285 -8.08 -16.65 5.01
C ASP A 285 -7.40 -16.50 6.38
N SER A 286 -6.50 -15.51 6.51
CA SER A 286 -5.91 -15.12 7.81
C SER A 286 -6.35 -13.71 8.22
N ALA A 287 -5.82 -12.69 7.56
CA ALA A 287 -6.26 -11.31 7.73
C ALA A 287 -7.29 -10.91 6.68
N ASP A 288 -7.17 -11.42 5.44
CA ASP A 288 -8.11 -11.22 4.35
C ASP A 288 -8.50 -12.57 3.73
N GLY A 289 -9.64 -12.61 3.04
CA GLY A 289 -10.14 -13.84 2.41
C GLY A 289 -11.52 -13.64 1.81
N ASP A 290 -12.29 -14.70 1.68
CA ASP A 290 -13.65 -14.63 1.09
C ASP A 290 -14.57 -13.69 1.90
N ALA A 291 -14.33 -13.55 3.21
CA ALA A 291 -15.01 -12.59 4.08
C ALA A 291 -14.75 -11.12 3.70
N SER A 292 -13.65 -10.82 3.01
CA SER A 292 -13.30 -9.47 2.57
C SER A 292 -14.10 -9.03 1.31
N TRP A 293 -14.77 -9.95 0.61
CA TRP A 293 -15.51 -9.64 -0.62
C TRP A 293 -16.53 -8.48 -0.51
N PRO A 294 -17.31 -8.33 0.57
CA PRO A 294 -18.25 -7.21 0.71
C PRO A 294 -17.61 -5.82 0.56
N TYR A 295 -16.32 -5.67 0.87
CA TYR A 295 -15.59 -4.41 0.62
C TYR A 295 -15.36 -4.16 -0.87
N ILE A 296 -15.02 -5.19 -1.64
CA ILE A 296 -14.87 -5.11 -3.10
C ILE A 296 -16.22 -4.82 -3.75
N ASP A 297 -17.28 -5.50 -3.30
CA ASP A 297 -18.63 -5.30 -3.81
C ASP A 297 -19.11 -3.86 -3.57
N ALA A 298 -18.92 -3.33 -2.36
CA ALA A 298 -19.33 -1.96 -2.00
C ALA A 298 -18.65 -0.86 -2.83
N VAL A 299 -17.41 -1.08 -3.30
CA VAL A 299 -16.66 -0.09 -4.10
C VAL A 299 -16.79 -0.29 -5.60
N THR A 300 -17.19 -1.47 -6.07
CA THR A 300 -17.31 -1.78 -7.50
C THR A 300 -18.17 -0.77 -8.27
N PRO A 301 -19.29 -0.25 -7.72
CA PRO A 301 -20.05 0.83 -8.35
C PRO A 301 -19.24 2.12 -8.55
N VAL A 302 -18.32 2.46 -7.65
CA VAL A 302 -17.45 3.65 -7.75
C VAL A 302 -16.45 3.48 -8.90
N TRP A 303 -15.81 2.32 -9.02
CA TRP A 303 -14.93 2.02 -10.16
C TRP A 303 -15.70 1.98 -11.49
N SER A 304 -16.94 1.49 -11.48
CA SER A 304 -17.81 1.50 -12.66
C SER A 304 -18.18 2.92 -13.09
N LEU A 305 -18.55 3.79 -12.14
CA LEU A 305 -18.88 5.20 -12.39
C LEU A 305 -17.68 5.96 -12.99
N THR A 306 -16.47 5.62 -12.58
CA THR A 306 -15.22 6.25 -13.03
C THR A 306 -14.61 5.57 -14.28
N GLY A 307 -15.31 4.59 -14.87
CA GLY A 307 -14.92 3.96 -16.13
C GLY A 307 -13.80 2.91 -16.04
N ALA A 308 -13.52 2.39 -14.84
CA ALA A 308 -12.42 1.47 -14.57
C ALA A 308 -12.89 0.20 -13.85
N ALA A 309 -14.07 -0.33 -14.19
CA ALA A 309 -14.70 -1.44 -13.47
C ALA A 309 -13.79 -2.66 -13.22
N ASP A 310 -12.79 -2.91 -14.08
CA ASP A 310 -11.83 -4.01 -14.00
C ASP A 310 -10.52 -3.71 -13.27
N ALA A 311 -10.42 -2.54 -12.64
CA ALA A 311 -9.25 -2.11 -11.88
C ALA A 311 -9.40 -2.31 -10.36
N VAL A 312 -10.35 -3.14 -9.91
CA VAL A 312 -10.46 -3.55 -8.50
C VAL A 312 -10.82 -5.02 -8.40
N GLY A 313 -10.24 -5.74 -7.43
CA GLY A 313 -10.57 -7.14 -7.21
C GLY A 313 -9.95 -7.75 -5.95
N LEU A 314 -10.38 -8.98 -5.66
CA LEU A 314 -9.86 -9.83 -4.59
C LEU A 314 -9.40 -11.17 -5.16
N PHE A 315 -8.16 -11.54 -4.89
CA PHE A 315 -7.66 -12.90 -5.08
C PHE A 315 -7.47 -13.58 -3.73
N ASN A 316 -8.22 -14.64 -3.45
CA ASN A 316 -8.02 -15.44 -2.24
C ASN A 316 -7.31 -16.77 -2.54
N HIS A 317 -6.09 -16.92 -2.03
CA HIS A 317 -5.31 -18.13 -2.20
C HIS A 317 -5.55 -19.18 -1.09
N ARG A 318 -6.19 -18.84 0.04
CA ARG A 318 -6.56 -19.79 1.12
C ARG A 318 -5.40 -20.56 1.78
N HIS A 319 -4.21 -19.97 1.88
CA HIS A 319 -3.02 -20.61 2.48
C HIS A 319 -2.53 -19.90 3.76
N GLY A 320 -3.44 -19.28 4.51
CA GLY A 320 -3.16 -18.49 5.70
C GLY A 320 -2.36 -17.21 5.42
N HIS A 321 -1.59 -16.78 6.42
CA HIS A 321 -0.78 -15.55 6.40
C HIS A 321 0.50 -15.66 5.54
N ALA A 322 0.43 -16.39 4.44
CA ALA A 322 1.56 -16.66 3.54
C ALA A 322 1.53 -15.72 2.33
N PHE A 323 2.63 -15.69 1.57
CA PHE A 323 2.67 -15.04 0.26
C PHE A 323 3.13 -16.04 -0.80
N PRO A 324 2.29 -17.06 -1.12
CA PRO A 324 2.69 -18.20 -1.94
C PRO A 324 3.02 -17.79 -3.39
N ALA A 325 3.68 -18.68 -4.13
CA ALA A 325 4.13 -18.41 -5.50
C ALA A 325 3.00 -17.90 -6.43
N VAL A 326 1.79 -18.44 -6.31
CA VAL A 326 0.64 -17.96 -7.10
C VAL A 326 0.25 -16.52 -6.75
N ALA A 327 0.34 -16.12 -5.48
CA ALA A 327 0.07 -14.75 -5.05
C ALA A 327 1.18 -13.81 -5.55
N GLN A 328 2.45 -14.22 -5.49
CA GLN A 328 3.58 -13.47 -6.03
C GLN A 328 3.43 -13.23 -7.54
N GLU A 329 3.11 -14.28 -8.30
CA GLU A 329 2.94 -14.22 -9.74
C GLU A 329 1.78 -13.28 -10.12
N ARG A 330 0.61 -13.45 -9.50
CA ARG A 330 -0.56 -12.58 -9.76
C ARG A 330 -0.28 -11.13 -9.35
N SER A 331 0.45 -10.90 -8.27
CA SER A 331 0.88 -9.54 -7.87
C SER A 331 1.75 -8.88 -8.94
N CYS A 332 2.74 -9.62 -9.46
CA CYS A 332 3.62 -9.11 -10.52
C CYS A 332 2.83 -8.84 -11.80
N GLN A 333 1.97 -9.77 -12.22
CA GLN A 333 1.14 -9.62 -13.42
C GLN A 333 0.14 -8.46 -13.30
N TRP A 334 -0.41 -8.21 -12.10
CA TRP A 334 -1.25 -7.05 -11.82
C TRP A 334 -0.50 -5.74 -12.04
N LEU A 335 0.69 -5.62 -11.43
CA LEU A 335 1.53 -4.44 -11.57
C LEU A 335 1.97 -4.24 -13.04
N ASP A 336 2.43 -5.30 -13.71
CA ASP A 336 2.85 -5.23 -15.11
C ASP A 336 1.72 -4.78 -16.04
N TRP A 337 0.51 -5.31 -15.83
CA TRP A 337 -0.64 -4.96 -16.64
C TRP A 337 -1.02 -3.48 -16.51
N PHE A 338 -1.10 -2.96 -15.27
CA PHE A 338 -1.56 -1.59 -15.02
C PHE A 338 -0.46 -0.53 -15.10
N LEU A 339 0.81 -0.93 -15.06
CA LEU A 339 1.95 -0.04 -15.21
C LEU A 339 2.59 -0.11 -16.61
N GLY A 340 2.20 -1.07 -17.46
CA GLY A 340 2.71 -1.24 -18.84
C GLY A 340 4.16 -1.68 -18.92
#